data_AF-A0A2V0PBR8-F1
#
_entry.id   AF-A0A2V0PBR8-F1
#
_cell.length_a   1.000
_cell.length_b   1.000
_cell.length_c   1.000
_cell.angle_alpha   90.00
_cell.angle_beta   90.00
_cell.angle_gamma   90.00
#
_symmetry.space_group_name_H-M   'P 1'
#
loop_
_entity.id
_entity.type
_entity.pdbx_description
1 polymer ?
#
loop_
_entity_poly.entity_id
_entity_poly.type
_entity_poly.pdbx_seq_one_letter_code
_entity_poly.pdbx_strand_id
1 'polypeptide(L)'
;MSTPDAKRVKLEGGGADAMAVDDTQPGHSGGDQQAAAAAAAKEAAPKCTREQMQSYYSRLFPAQQMFKWLAYGNDSSVPGADPTFTQRRELCFTLEGDIFARYQSFATSQSFASALATKVPTKIDIGPVYTVDPRQRAKYAKDFRPVQRELVFDVDLTDYDDVRTCGSGGHICGRCWPLMAAAVVVVDEALRRDFGFRHVCWVYSGRRGVHCWVADE
;
A
#
# COMPACT_ATOMS: atom_id res chain seq x y z
N MET A 1 -17.96 32.53 55.50
CA MET A 1 -16.51 32.25 55.51
C MET A 1 -16.34 30.89 54.83
N SER A 2 -16.51 30.85 53.51
CA SER A 2 -15.47 30.85 52.46
C SER A 2 -14.88 29.45 52.24
N THR A 3 -15.39 28.80 51.19
CA THR A 3 -14.87 27.62 50.51
C THR A 3 -13.49 27.87 49.90
N PRO A 4 -12.59 26.87 49.80
CA PRO A 4 -11.30 27.04 49.14
C PRO A 4 -11.40 26.88 47.61
N ASP A 5 -10.72 27.79 46.92
CA ASP A 5 -10.57 27.93 45.46
C ASP A 5 -9.78 26.78 44.82
N ALA A 6 -10.32 26.25 43.71
CA ALA A 6 -9.63 25.33 42.81
C ALA A 6 -8.74 26.12 41.83
N LYS A 7 -7.41 26.05 42.01
CA LYS A 7 -6.45 26.63 41.05
C LYS A 7 -6.21 25.69 39.87
N ARG A 8 -6.63 26.17 38.70
CA ARG A 8 -6.36 25.66 37.35
C ARG A 8 -4.87 25.77 37.02
N VAL A 9 -4.19 24.66 36.78
CA VAL A 9 -2.80 24.64 36.29
C VAL A 9 -2.80 24.60 34.76
N LYS A 10 -2.06 25.54 34.18
CA LYS A 10 -1.88 25.80 32.75
C LYS A 10 -0.64 25.02 32.30
N LEU A 11 -0.78 24.07 31.38
CA LEU A 11 0.35 23.40 30.73
C LEU A 11 0.76 24.25 29.51
N GLU A 12 1.97 24.81 29.59
CA GLU A 12 2.61 25.53 28.48
C GLU A 12 3.26 24.51 27.53
N GLY A 13 3.06 24.72 26.22
CA GLY A 13 3.59 23.90 25.15
C GLY A 13 4.86 24.47 24.53
N GLY A 14 5.56 23.59 23.80
CA GLY A 14 6.67 23.90 22.90
C GLY A 14 7.43 22.62 22.60
N GLY A 15 7.76 22.23 21.37
CA GLY A 15 7.42 22.72 20.03
C GLY A 15 7.74 21.55 19.09
N ALA A 16 6.87 21.27 18.13
CA ALA A 16 7.13 20.31 17.06
C ALA A 16 7.31 21.10 15.77
N ASP A 17 8.45 20.89 15.11
CA ASP A 17 8.76 21.47 13.81
C ASP A 17 7.71 21.02 12.77
N ALA A 18 6.91 21.98 12.33
CA ALA A 18 5.90 21.81 11.31
C ALA A 18 6.53 21.93 9.92
N MET A 19 6.40 20.88 9.11
CA MET A 19 6.51 21.02 7.67
C MET A 19 5.27 21.76 7.16
N ALA A 20 5.47 23.00 6.72
CA ALA A 20 4.43 23.87 6.21
C ALA A 20 3.87 23.32 4.88
N VAL A 21 2.55 23.23 4.79
CA VAL A 21 1.82 23.03 3.52
C VAL A 21 0.87 24.20 3.39
N ASP A 22 1.01 24.93 2.29
CA ASP A 22 0.40 26.22 1.99
C ASP A 22 -1.12 26.11 1.80
N ASP A 23 -1.87 26.93 2.54
CA ASP A 23 -3.34 26.99 2.56
C ASP A 23 -3.82 28.07 1.58
N THR A 24 -4.39 27.66 0.44
CA THR A 24 -5.33 28.53 -0.29
C THR A 24 -6.44 27.71 -0.98
N GLN A 25 -7.69 28.09 -0.68
CA GLN A 25 -8.94 27.66 -1.34
C GLN A 25 -9.60 28.93 -1.92
N PRO A 26 -10.43 28.85 -3.00
CA PRO A 26 -11.83 28.44 -2.81
C PRO A 26 -12.56 27.78 -4.03
N GLY A 27 -13.71 27.16 -3.76
CA GLY A 27 -14.87 27.15 -4.68
C GLY A 27 -15.42 25.78 -5.13
N HIS A 28 -16.66 25.47 -4.73
CA HIS A 28 -17.47 24.32 -5.15
C HIS A 28 -18.14 24.52 -6.51
N SER A 29 -17.91 23.61 -7.47
CA SER A 29 -18.91 23.09 -8.43
C SER A 29 -18.31 22.06 -9.40
N GLY A 30 -19.04 20.98 -9.71
CA GLY A 30 -18.89 20.25 -10.99
C GLY A 30 -18.27 18.85 -10.92
N GLY A 31 -19.10 17.81 -10.74
CA GLY A 31 -18.71 16.40 -10.91
C GLY A 31 -18.09 16.09 -12.29
N ASP A 32 -18.38 16.89 -13.32
CA ASP A 32 -17.79 16.76 -14.66
C ASP A 32 -16.35 17.28 -14.74
N GLN A 33 -15.98 18.26 -13.91
CA GLN A 33 -14.60 18.78 -13.84
C GLN A 33 -13.65 17.78 -13.18
N GLN A 34 -14.15 16.92 -12.29
CA GLN A 34 -13.31 15.93 -11.60
C GLN A 34 -12.97 14.72 -12.49
N ALA A 35 -13.90 14.32 -13.37
CA ALA A 35 -13.64 13.31 -14.39
C ALA A 35 -12.72 13.85 -15.51
N ALA A 36 -12.92 15.10 -15.93
CA ALA A 36 -12.05 15.76 -16.91
C ALA A 36 -10.64 16.03 -16.36
N ALA A 37 -10.51 16.41 -15.08
CA ALA A 37 -9.21 16.57 -14.42
C ALA A 37 -8.47 15.23 -14.24
N ALA A 38 -9.20 14.15 -13.95
CA ALA A 38 -8.61 12.80 -13.89
C ALA A 38 -8.18 12.28 -15.27
N ALA A 39 -8.92 12.62 -16.33
CA ALA A 39 -8.57 12.30 -17.71
C ALA A 39 -7.38 13.15 -18.22
N ALA A 40 -7.35 14.45 -17.92
CA ALA A 40 -6.24 15.34 -18.26
C ALA A 40 -4.95 14.99 -17.48
N ALA A 41 -5.07 14.53 -16.23
CA ALA A 41 -3.94 14.00 -15.45
C ALA A 41 -3.40 12.67 -16.02
N LYS A 42 -4.25 11.87 -16.67
CA LYS A 42 -3.84 10.65 -17.39
C LYS A 42 -3.10 10.96 -18.70
N GLU A 43 -3.49 12.02 -19.40
CA GLU A 43 -2.88 12.42 -20.68
C GLU A 43 -1.56 13.18 -20.49
N ALA A 44 -1.34 13.75 -19.31
CA ALA A 44 -0.17 14.53 -18.95
C ALA A 44 0.78 13.83 -17.96
N ALA A 45 0.90 12.50 -17.97
CA ALA A 45 2.06 11.88 -17.33
C ALA A 45 3.29 12.35 -18.14
N PRO A 46 4.13 13.28 -17.63
CA PRO A 46 5.25 13.77 -18.41
C PRO A 46 6.15 12.59 -18.75
N LYS A 47 6.73 12.52 -19.95
CA LYS A 47 7.73 11.50 -20.35
C LYS A 47 8.81 11.28 -19.28
N CYS A 48 9.12 12.34 -18.53
CA CYS A 48 9.94 12.36 -17.32
C CYS A 48 9.56 11.26 -16.29
N THR A 49 8.27 10.98 -16.08
CA THR A 49 7.77 10.01 -15.08
C THR A 49 8.21 8.59 -15.42
N ARG A 50 8.16 8.18 -16.69
CA ARG A 50 8.55 6.81 -17.09
C ARG A 50 10.06 6.62 -16.92
N GLU A 51 10.86 7.61 -17.33
CA GLU A 51 12.31 7.60 -17.16
C GLU A 51 12.71 7.59 -15.67
N GLN A 52 12.01 8.38 -14.85
CA GLN A 52 12.17 8.38 -13.39
C GLN A 52 11.81 7.02 -12.78
N MET A 53 10.70 6.41 -13.18
CA MET A 53 10.28 5.08 -12.72
C MET A 53 11.29 4.01 -13.14
N GLN A 54 11.86 4.11 -14.34
CA GLN A 54 12.89 3.19 -14.80
C GLN A 54 14.17 3.30 -13.96
N SER A 55 14.59 4.54 -13.65
CA SER A 55 15.69 4.80 -12.72
C SER A 55 15.39 4.27 -11.31
N TYR A 56 14.17 4.49 -10.82
CA TYR A 56 13.70 4.00 -9.52
C TYR A 56 13.79 2.47 -9.43
N TYR A 57 13.22 1.72 -10.40
CA TYR A 57 13.30 0.25 -10.38
C TYR A 57 14.73 -0.28 -10.54
N SER A 58 15.60 0.45 -11.25
CA SER A 58 16.97 0.01 -11.49
C SER A 58 17.91 0.28 -10.30
N ARG A 59 17.58 1.24 -9.43
CA ARG A 59 18.53 1.77 -8.43
C ARG A 59 18.00 1.84 -7.00
N LEU A 60 16.69 2.03 -6.82
CA LEU A 60 16.10 2.38 -5.52
C LEU A 60 15.09 1.35 -5.03
N PHE A 61 14.31 0.74 -5.93
CA PHE A 61 13.32 -0.24 -5.53
C PHE A 61 14.01 -1.46 -4.88
N PRO A 62 13.63 -1.86 -3.65
CA PRO A 62 14.31 -2.92 -2.92
C PRO A 62 13.83 -4.31 -3.39
N ALA A 63 14.09 -4.65 -4.66
CA ALA A 63 13.58 -5.87 -5.29
C ALA A 63 14.01 -7.15 -4.55
N GLN A 64 15.22 -7.16 -4.00
CA GLN A 64 15.74 -8.30 -3.24
C GLN A 64 15.01 -8.49 -1.92
N GLN A 65 14.80 -7.42 -1.16
CA GLN A 65 14.12 -7.46 0.13
C GLN A 65 12.62 -7.77 -0.06
N MET A 66 11.99 -7.19 -1.07
CA MET A 66 10.61 -7.48 -1.45
C MET A 66 10.44 -8.97 -1.80
N PHE A 67 11.33 -9.52 -2.63
CA PHE A 67 11.27 -10.93 -2.99
C PHE A 67 11.51 -11.85 -1.79
N LYS A 68 12.47 -11.51 -0.93
CA LYS A 68 12.75 -12.25 0.30
C LYS A 68 11.55 -12.26 1.26
N TRP A 69 10.87 -11.13 1.42
CA TRP A 69 9.64 -11.05 2.22
C TRP A 69 8.55 -11.99 1.65
N LEU A 70 8.31 -11.93 0.34
CA LEU A 70 7.29 -12.75 -0.32
C LEU A 70 7.63 -14.24 -0.40
N ALA A 71 8.89 -14.61 -0.15
CA ALA A 71 9.34 -15.99 -0.16
C ALA A 71 9.08 -16.74 1.15
N TYR A 72 8.88 -16.06 2.29
CA TYR A 72 8.73 -16.70 3.61
C TYR A 72 9.84 -17.73 3.92
N GLY A 73 11.08 -17.45 3.50
CA GLY A 73 12.22 -18.35 3.68
C GLY A 73 12.30 -19.53 2.71
N ASN A 74 11.32 -19.71 1.82
CA ASN A 74 11.31 -20.75 0.79
C ASN A 74 12.34 -20.53 -0.34
N ASP A 75 13.01 -19.38 -0.36
CA ASP A 75 14.12 -19.05 -1.24
C ASP A 75 15.49 -19.53 -0.70
N SER A 76 15.50 -20.19 0.45
CA SER A 76 16.71 -20.69 1.12
C SER A 76 16.78 -22.23 1.13
N SER A 77 17.96 -22.78 1.45
CA SER A 77 18.18 -24.23 1.53
C SER A 77 17.82 -24.83 2.89
N VAL A 78 16.92 -24.19 3.65
CA VAL A 78 16.51 -24.69 4.96
C VAL A 78 15.62 -25.94 4.82
N PRO A 79 15.68 -26.89 5.78
CA PRO A 79 14.77 -28.03 5.78
C PRO A 79 13.30 -27.57 5.77
N GLY A 80 12.51 -28.09 4.84
CA GLY A 80 11.09 -27.76 4.69
C GLY A 80 10.77 -26.64 3.69
N ALA A 81 11.77 -25.95 3.14
CA ALA A 81 11.56 -24.97 2.08
C ALA A 81 10.96 -25.62 0.82
N ASP A 82 9.88 -25.02 0.29
CA ASP A 82 9.33 -25.35 -1.01
C ASP A 82 9.98 -24.47 -2.09
N PRO A 83 10.91 -25.01 -2.91
CA PRO A 83 11.60 -24.22 -3.92
C PRO A 83 10.68 -23.67 -5.02
N THR A 84 9.43 -24.14 -5.09
CA THR A 84 8.43 -23.67 -6.06
C THR A 84 7.53 -22.56 -5.51
N PHE A 85 7.59 -22.26 -4.21
CA PHE A 85 6.68 -21.34 -3.53
C PHE A 85 6.59 -19.97 -4.20
N THR A 86 7.73 -19.33 -4.46
CA THR A 86 7.82 -18.00 -5.08
C THR A 86 7.31 -17.99 -6.52
N GLN A 87 7.50 -19.08 -7.26
CA GLN A 87 6.99 -19.22 -8.63
C GLN A 87 5.46 -19.38 -8.67
N ARG A 88 4.83 -19.71 -7.54
CA ARG A 88 3.37 -19.82 -7.42
C ARG A 88 2.70 -18.54 -6.93
N ARG A 89 3.47 -17.53 -6.54
CA ARG A 89 2.97 -16.20 -6.16
C ARG A 89 2.55 -15.39 -7.39
N GLU A 90 1.32 -14.87 -7.39
CA GLU A 90 0.89 -13.91 -8.41
C GLU A 90 1.37 -12.50 -8.09
N LEU A 91 1.85 -11.82 -9.13
CA LEU A 91 1.97 -10.37 -9.20
C LEU A 91 1.15 -9.87 -10.40
N CYS A 92 0.54 -8.70 -10.23
CA CYS A 92 -0.08 -7.95 -11.30
C CYS A 92 0.72 -6.68 -11.56
N PHE A 93 1.08 -6.44 -12.81
CA PHE A 93 1.72 -5.21 -13.24
C PHE A 93 0.69 -4.39 -14.01
N THR A 94 0.38 -3.19 -13.52
CA THR A 94 -0.30 -2.18 -14.34
C THR A 94 0.76 -1.49 -15.18
N LEU A 95 0.65 -1.61 -16.49
CA LEU A 95 1.54 -0.96 -17.45
C LEU A 95 0.91 0.35 -17.95
N GLU A 96 1.68 1.10 -18.73
CA GLU A 96 1.19 2.31 -19.40
C GLU A 96 -0.06 2.01 -20.24
N GLY A 97 -1.03 2.94 -20.21
CA GLY A 97 -2.35 2.72 -20.80
C GLY A 97 -3.30 1.87 -19.94
N ASP A 98 -3.02 1.71 -18.64
CA ASP A 98 -3.79 0.88 -17.69
C ASP A 98 -3.94 -0.58 -18.12
N ILE A 99 -2.91 -1.13 -18.76
CA ILE A 99 -2.90 -2.53 -19.17
C ILE A 99 -2.55 -3.40 -17.95
N PHE A 100 -3.50 -4.21 -17.50
CA PHE A 100 -3.30 -5.13 -16.38
C PHE A 100 -2.67 -6.44 -16.84
N ALA A 101 -1.36 -6.57 -16.64
CA ALA A 101 -0.64 -7.81 -16.86
C ALA A 101 -0.69 -8.67 -15.59
N ARG A 102 -1.80 -9.41 -15.43
CA ARG A 102 -2.04 -10.36 -14.33
C ARG A 102 -1.29 -11.67 -14.49
N TYR A 103 -1.28 -12.47 -13.41
CA TYR A 103 -0.69 -13.80 -13.38
C TYR A 103 0.80 -13.83 -13.74
N GLN A 104 1.53 -12.75 -13.43
CA GLN A 104 2.98 -12.78 -13.46
C GLN A 104 3.49 -13.54 -12.24
N SER A 105 4.59 -14.25 -12.41
CA SER A 105 5.27 -14.95 -11.32
C SER A 105 6.76 -15.06 -11.64
N PHE A 106 7.59 -15.18 -10.60
CA PHE A 106 9.04 -15.14 -10.71
C PHE A 106 9.66 -16.19 -9.80
N ALA A 107 10.60 -16.97 -10.34
CA ALA A 107 11.30 -18.00 -9.56
C ALA A 107 12.44 -17.41 -8.73
N THR A 108 13.03 -16.29 -9.17
CA THR A 108 14.18 -15.67 -8.51
C THR A 108 14.03 -14.16 -8.39
N SER A 109 14.68 -13.59 -7.37
CA SER A 109 14.75 -12.14 -7.17
C SER A 109 15.34 -11.41 -8.39
N GLN A 110 16.33 -12.01 -9.06
CA GLN A 110 16.94 -11.44 -10.26
C GLN A 110 15.92 -11.35 -11.40
N SER A 111 15.14 -12.42 -11.64
CA SER A 111 14.10 -12.41 -12.67
C SER A 111 13.00 -11.39 -12.40
N PHE A 112 12.67 -11.17 -11.12
CA PHE A 112 11.74 -10.13 -10.69
C PHE A 112 12.30 -8.73 -10.94
N ALA A 113 13.53 -8.46 -10.51
CA ALA A 113 14.20 -7.18 -10.70
C ALA A 113 14.35 -6.82 -12.20
N SER A 114 14.78 -7.78 -13.03
CA SER A 114 14.88 -7.58 -14.48
C SER A 114 13.53 -7.26 -15.12
N ALA A 115 12.46 -7.93 -14.68
CA ALA A 115 11.10 -7.65 -15.17
C ALA A 115 10.60 -6.26 -14.78
N LEU A 116 10.88 -5.79 -13.57
CA LEU A 116 10.56 -4.43 -13.14
C LEU A 116 11.30 -3.37 -13.98
N ALA A 117 12.62 -3.54 -14.16
CA ALA A 117 13.44 -2.61 -14.92
C ALA A 117 13.08 -2.54 -16.41
N THR A 118 12.57 -3.64 -16.97
CA THR A 118 12.19 -3.72 -18.39
C THR A 118 10.75 -3.27 -18.63
N LYS A 119 9.79 -3.74 -17.81
CA LYS A 119 8.37 -3.45 -18.01
C LYS A 119 7.95 -2.09 -17.45
N VAL A 120 8.66 -1.59 -16.45
CA VAL A 120 8.44 -0.29 -15.79
C VAL A 120 6.97 -0.10 -15.42
N PRO A 121 6.39 -0.97 -14.56
CA PRO A 121 4.98 -0.86 -14.20
C PRO A 121 4.69 0.42 -13.41
N THR A 122 3.50 0.99 -13.64
CA THR A 122 2.99 2.15 -12.88
C THR A 122 2.41 1.72 -11.53
N LYS A 123 1.93 0.48 -11.42
CA LYS A 123 1.45 -0.14 -10.17
C LYS A 123 1.83 -1.61 -10.13
N ILE A 124 2.03 -2.11 -8.92
CA ILE A 124 2.31 -3.52 -8.65
C ILE A 124 1.31 -3.97 -7.59
N ASP A 125 0.48 -4.95 -7.92
CA ASP A 125 -0.40 -5.61 -6.96
C ASP A 125 0.14 -7.00 -6.62
N ILE A 126 0.13 -7.34 -5.33
CA ILE A 126 0.60 -8.63 -4.82
C ILE A 126 -0.61 -9.53 -4.59
N GLY A 127 -0.63 -10.65 -5.30
CA GLY A 127 -1.70 -11.63 -5.25
C GLY A 127 -1.40 -12.81 -4.32
N PRO A 128 -2.26 -13.84 -4.35
CA PRO A 128 -2.08 -15.05 -3.54
C PRO A 128 -0.97 -15.94 -4.09
N VAL A 129 -0.55 -16.91 -3.27
CA VAL A 129 0.12 -18.13 -3.73
C VAL A 129 -0.96 -19.06 -4.28
N TYR A 130 -0.71 -19.64 -5.45
CA TYR A 130 -1.58 -20.63 -6.09
C TYR A 130 -1.07 -22.06 -5.89
N THR A 131 -1.89 -23.04 -6.27
CA THR A 131 -1.49 -24.44 -6.36
C THR A 131 -0.37 -24.70 -7.37
N VAL A 132 -0.34 -23.93 -8.47
CA VAL A 132 0.62 -24.06 -9.58
C VAL A 132 1.09 -22.67 -10.05
N ASP A 133 2.12 -22.60 -10.91
CA ASP A 133 2.58 -21.35 -11.51
C ASP A 133 1.42 -20.63 -12.25
N PRO A 134 1.04 -19.39 -11.85
CA PRO A 134 -0.02 -18.62 -12.49
C PRO A 134 0.15 -18.39 -13.99
N ARG A 135 1.39 -18.37 -14.48
CA ARG A 135 1.67 -18.27 -15.93
C ARG A 135 1.25 -19.52 -16.69
N GLN A 136 1.15 -20.66 -16.01
CA GLN A 136 0.73 -21.95 -16.57
C GLN A 136 -0.74 -22.30 -16.25
N ARG A 137 -1.53 -21.37 -15.69
CA ARG A 137 -2.92 -21.59 -15.27
C ARG A 137 -3.81 -22.26 -16.33
N ALA A 138 -3.61 -21.94 -17.61
CA ALA A 138 -4.41 -22.50 -18.70
C ALA A 138 -4.20 -24.02 -18.86
N LYS A 139 -2.98 -24.51 -18.60
CA LYS A 139 -2.64 -25.94 -18.68
C LYS A 139 -3.23 -26.73 -17.51
N TYR A 140 -3.38 -26.10 -16.34
CA TYR A 140 -3.81 -26.74 -15.10
C TYR A 140 -5.13 -26.15 -14.59
N ALA A 141 -6.04 -25.79 -15.49
CA ALA A 141 -7.26 -25.04 -15.14
C ALA A 141 -8.13 -25.74 -14.08
N LYS A 142 -8.12 -27.08 -14.02
CA LYS A 142 -8.88 -27.86 -13.03
C LYS A 142 -8.30 -27.76 -11.61
N ASP A 143 -7.00 -27.55 -11.49
CA ASP A 143 -6.28 -27.55 -10.22
C ASP A 143 -5.88 -26.14 -9.76
N PHE A 144 -5.98 -25.15 -10.65
CA PHE A 144 -5.56 -23.76 -10.41
C PHE A 144 -6.49 -23.05 -9.42
N ARG A 145 -6.03 -22.88 -8.18
CA ARG A 145 -6.74 -22.16 -7.12
C ARG A 145 -5.76 -21.46 -6.17
N PRO A 146 -6.14 -20.34 -5.55
CA PRO A 146 -5.35 -19.73 -4.50
C PRO A 146 -5.30 -20.65 -3.27
N VAL A 147 -4.16 -20.72 -2.60
CA VAL A 147 -3.96 -21.55 -1.41
C VAL A 147 -3.64 -20.72 -0.17
N GLN A 148 -2.89 -19.63 -0.33
CA GLN A 148 -2.46 -18.78 0.77
C GLN A 148 -2.35 -17.33 0.30
N ARG A 149 -2.63 -16.40 1.20
CA ARG A 149 -2.37 -14.97 1.03
C ARG A 149 -2.28 -14.35 2.41
N GLU A 150 -1.49 -13.30 2.51
CA GLU A 150 -1.46 -12.38 3.61
C GLU A 150 -2.88 -11.87 3.91
N LEU A 151 -3.23 -11.78 5.19
CA LEU A 151 -4.41 -11.05 5.60
C LEU A 151 -4.10 -9.56 5.46
N VAL A 152 -4.93 -8.84 4.71
CA VAL A 152 -4.72 -7.42 4.44
C VAL A 152 -5.93 -6.59 4.83
N PHE A 153 -5.65 -5.39 5.33
CA PHE A 153 -6.64 -4.35 5.57
C PHE A 153 -6.26 -3.13 4.74
N ASP A 154 -7.26 -2.49 4.14
CA ASP A 154 -7.11 -1.24 3.40
C ASP A 154 -8.05 -0.23 4.05
N VAL A 155 -7.48 0.83 4.61
CA VAL A 155 -8.23 1.92 5.25
C VAL A 155 -8.00 3.18 4.43
N ASP A 156 -9.05 3.68 3.78
CA ASP A 156 -9.02 4.92 3.00
C ASP A 156 -9.78 6.03 3.75
N LEU A 157 -9.24 7.24 3.68
CA LEU A 157 -9.83 8.42 4.30
C LEU A 157 -11.18 8.83 3.69
N THR A 158 -11.55 8.37 2.49
CA THR A 158 -12.89 8.62 1.94
C THR A 158 -14.01 7.97 2.71
N ASP A 159 -13.73 6.89 3.43
CA ASP A 159 -14.73 6.22 4.25
C ASP A 159 -15.12 7.06 5.48
N TYR A 160 -14.43 8.19 5.70
CA TYR A 160 -14.67 9.16 6.78
C TYR A 160 -15.24 10.50 6.26
N ASP A 161 -15.67 10.58 5.00
CA ASP A 161 -16.20 11.81 4.38
C ASP A 161 -17.41 12.40 5.12
N ASP A 162 -18.19 11.56 5.79
CA ASP A 162 -19.35 11.94 6.58
C ASP A 162 -19.02 12.52 7.96
N VAL A 163 -17.81 12.26 8.48
CA VAL A 163 -17.38 12.70 9.82
C VAL A 163 -16.24 13.71 9.81
N ARG A 164 -15.58 13.94 8.67
CA ARG A 164 -14.50 14.93 8.54
C ARG A 164 -14.99 16.23 7.92
N THR A 165 -14.63 17.36 8.53
CA THR A 165 -15.11 18.70 8.09
C THR A 165 -14.05 19.53 7.37
N CYS A 166 -12.80 19.06 7.29
CA CYS A 166 -11.71 19.79 6.65
C CYS A 166 -11.59 19.56 5.13
N GLY A 167 -12.36 18.62 4.57
CA GLY A 167 -12.42 18.34 3.13
C GLY A 167 -13.07 16.98 2.85
N SER A 168 -13.26 16.63 1.59
CA SER A 168 -13.91 15.37 1.16
C SER A 168 -13.18 14.73 -0.02
N GLY A 169 -13.55 13.49 -0.36
CA GLY A 169 -13.00 12.77 -1.50
C GLY A 169 -11.47 12.67 -1.43
N GLY A 170 -10.80 13.25 -2.43
CA GLY A 170 -9.34 13.21 -2.58
C GLY A 170 -8.54 14.05 -1.59
N HIS A 171 -9.19 14.88 -0.76
CA HIS A 171 -8.51 15.80 0.14
C HIS A 171 -7.83 15.08 1.32
N ILE A 172 -6.64 15.55 1.71
CA ILE A 172 -5.87 15.09 2.88
C ILE A 172 -5.16 16.31 3.50
N CYS A 173 -5.18 16.41 4.83
CA CYS A 173 -4.44 17.43 5.58
C CYS A 173 -4.13 16.94 6.99
N GLY A 174 -3.34 17.72 7.75
CA GLY A 174 -2.95 17.40 9.13
C GLY A 174 -4.12 17.29 10.11
N ARG A 175 -5.32 17.76 9.75
CA ARG A 175 -6.53 17.64 10.58
C ARG A 175 -7.21 16.29 10.47
N CYS A 176 -7.27 15.70 9.27
CA CYS A 176 -7.94 14.41 9.04
C CYS A 176 -6.98 13.22 9.08
N TRP A 177 -5.68 13.41 8.87
CA TRP A 177 -4.70 12.32 8.99
C TRP A 177 -4.70 11.58 10.35
N PRO A 178 -4.99 12.23 11.50
CA PRO A 178 -5.16 11.53 12.78
C PRO A 178 -6.20 10.40 12.74
N LEU A 179 -7.15 10.39 11.80
CA LEU A 179 -8.07 9.27 11.60
C LEU A 179 -7.33 8.00 11.17
N MET A 180 -6.34 8.11 10.29
CA MET A 180 -5.51 6.97 9.88
C MET A 180 -4.62 6.50 11.03
N ALA A 181 -4.07 7.43 11.82
CA ALA A 181 -3.30 7.07 13.01
C ALA A 181 -4.17 6.31 14.04
N ALA A 182 -5.40 6.75 14.26
CA ALA A 182 -6.35 6.06 15.12
C ALA A 182 -6.70 4.67 14.57
N ALA A 183 -6.94 4.53 13.27
CA ALA A 183 -7.21 3.24 12.63
C ALA A 183 -6.04 2.26 12.81
N VAL A 184 -4.79 2.71 12.62
CA VAL A 184 -3.60 1.90 12.87
C VAL A 184 -3.56 1.42 14.31
N VAL A 185 -3.74 2.31 15.30
CA VAL A 185 -3.68 1.94 16.73
C VAL A 185 -4.76 0.92 17.09
N VAL A 186 -6.01 1.15 16.67
CA VAL A 186 -7.14 0.27 17.02
C VAL A 186 -6.99 -1.10 16.36
N VAL A 187 -6.67 -1.14 15.07
CA VAL A 187 -6.55 -2.40 14.33
C VAL A 187 -5.30 -3.17 14.77
N ASP A 188 -4.15 -2.51 14.97
CA ASP A 188 -2.91 -3.18 15.40
C ASP A 188 -3.05 -3.79 16.81
N GLU A 189 -3.69 -3.08 17.74
CA GLU A 189 -3.98 -3.61 19.09
C GLU A 189 -4.82 -4.87 19.01
N ALA A 190 -5.91 -4.87 18.22
CA ALA A 190 -6.76 -6.05 18.04
C ALA A 190 -5.98 -7.21 17.41
N LEU A 191 -5.23 -6.96 16.32
CA LEU A 191 -4.44 -7.98 15.64
C LEU A 191 -3.41 -8.63 16.56
N ARG A 192 -2.74 -7.85 17.40
CA ARG A 192 -1.68 -8.37 18.28
C ARG A 192 -2.22 -8.97 19.57
N ARG A 193 -3.10 -8.26 20.26
CA ARG A 193 -3.56 -8.67 21.59
C ARG A 193 -4.65 -9.73 21.51
N ASP A 194 -5.59 -9.57 20.59
CA ASP A 194 -6.78 -10.42 20.56
C ASP A 194 -6.56 -11.64 19.64
N PHE A 195 -5.87 -11.46 18.49
CA PHE A 195 -5.56 -12.56 17.57
C PHE A 195 -4.15 -13.16 17.75
N GLY A 196 -3.24 -12.47 18.45
CA GLY A 196 -1.88 -12.99 18.69
C GLY A 196 -0.93 -12.88 17.49
N PHE A 197 -1.28 -12.11 16.45
CA PHE A 197 -0.40 -11.94 15.28
C PHE A 197 0.87 -11.18 15.64
N ARG A 198 2.01 -11.64 15.10
CA ARG A 198 3.33 -11.06 15.40
C ARG A 198 3.88 -10.28 14.22
N HIS A 199 3.65 -10.76 13.00
CA HIS A 199 4.21 -10.24 11.76
C HIS A 199 3.23 -9.28 11.07
N VAL A 200 3.04 -8.10 11.68
CA VAL A 200 2.14 -7.05 11.16
C VAL A 200 2.96 -5.89 10.61
N CYS A 201 2.69 -5.48 9.37
CA CYS A 201 3.36 -4.39 8.67
C CYS A 201 2.34 -3.38 8.13
N TRP A 202 2.51 -2.10 8.48
CA TRP A 202 1.70 -1.01 7.97
C TRP A 202 2.44 -0.21 6.90
N VAL A 203 1.76 0.08 5.80
CA VAL A 203 2.33 0.74 4.63
C VAL A 203 1.41 1.90 4.21
N TYR A 204 1.98 3.06 3.95
CA TYR A 204 1.24 4.19 3.37
C TYR A 204 0.76 3.87 1.95
N SER A 205 -0.49 4.16 1.61
CA SER A 205 -1.06 3.84 0.29
C SER A 205 -0.50 4.66 -0.87
N GLY A 206 0.32 5.68 -0.57
CA GLY A 206 0.85 6.63 -1.55
C GLY A 206 0.00 7.90 -1.70
N ARG A 207 -1.20 7.95 -1.08
CA ARG A 207 -2.05 9.14 -1.12
C ARG A 207 -2.81 9.48 0.17
N ARG A 208 -3.76 8.65 0.56
CA ARG A 208 -4.77 9.04 1.58
C ARG A 208 -5.25 7.88 2.45
N GLY A 209 -4.45 6.83 2.55
CA GLY A 209 -4.82 5.65 3.29
C GLY A 209 -3.60 4.90 3.77
N VAL A 210 -3.88 3.80 4.46
CA VAL A 210 -2.88 2.88 4.99
C VAL A 210 -3.30 1.45 4.70
N HIS A 211 -2.34 0.61 4.35
CA HIS A 211 -2.53 -0.81 4.16
C HIS A 211 -1.84 -1.57 5.30
N CYS A 212 -2.54 -2.52 5.90
CA CYS A 212 -1.96 -3.48 6.84
C CYS A 212 -1.73 -4.81 6.13
N TRP A 213 -0.56 -5.41 6.34
CA TRP A 213 -0.20 -6.75 5.89
C TRP A 213 0.16 -7.61 7.11
N VAL A 214 -0.63 -8.65 7.36
CA VAL A 214 -0.36 -9.66 8.38
C VAL A 214 0.22 -10.90 7.68
N ALA A 215 1.42 -11.28 8.11
CA ALA A 215 2.30 -12.24 7.44
C ALA A 215 2.74 -13.36 8.41
N ASP A 216 1.91 -13.73 9.37
CA ASP A 216 2.09 -14.94 10.18
C ASP A 216 1.75 -16.20 9.35
N GLU A 217 2.39 -17.33 9.64
CA GLU A 217 2.19 -18.65 8.99
C GLU A 217 0.95 -19.39 9.52
#